data_AF-A0A4P7A1S5-F1
#
_entry.id   AF-A0A4P7A1S5-F1
#
_cell.length_a   1.000
_cell.length_b   1.000
_cell.length_c   1.000
_cell.angle_alpha   90.00
_cell.angle_beta   90.00
_cell.angle_gamma   90.00
#
_symmetry.space_group_name_H-M   'P 1'
#
loop_
_entity.id
_entity.type
_entity.pdbx_description
1 polymer ?
#
loop_
_entity_poly.entity_id
_entity_poly.type
_entity_poly.pdbx_seq_one_letter_code
_entity_poly.pdbx_strand_id
1 'polypeptide(L)' 'MKKTVWMAILILLVIVGISFLLFVVRMIWFPPSSMGMMMDHKIMFHHMSFWFGQMFWILLILLGIILLVSMMYLKKRNK' A
#
# COMPACT_ATOMS: atom_id res chain seq x y z
N MET A 1 21.31 -5.50 -13.46
CA MET A 1 20.80 -5.24 -12.08
C MET A 1 21.10 -6.45 -11.20
N LYS A 2 21.54 -6.24 -9.95
CA LYS A 2 21.80 -7.34 -9.00
C LYS A 2 20.50 -8.10 -8.71
N LYS A 3 20.56 -9.44 -8.56
CA LYS A 3 19.41 -10.29 -8.15
C LYS A 3 18.68 -9.73 -6.92
N THR A 4 19.42 -9.12 -6.00
CA THR A 4 18.88 -8.48 -4.78
C THR A 4 17.91 -7.33 -5.06
N VAL A 5 18.16 -6.53 -6.11
CA VAL A 5 17.28 -5.41 -6.48
C VAL A 5 15.97 -5.95 -7.06
N TRP A 6 16.05 -6.99 -7.89
CA TRP A 6 14.87 -7.66 -8.44
C TRP A 6 14.03 -8.34 -7.35
N MET A 7 14.67 -9.01 -6.38
CA MET A 7 13.97 -9.54 -5.21
C MET A 7 13.28 -8.45 -4.40
N ALA A 8 13.94 -7.31 -4.16
CA ALA A 8 13.33 -6.20 -3.42
C ALA A 8 12.07 -5.65 -4.11
N ILE A 9 12.12 -5.50 -5.44
CA ILE A 9 10.97 -5.06 -6.24
C ILE A 9 9.83 -6.09 -6.18
N LEU A 10 10.15 -7.39 -6.29
CA LEU A 10 9.15 -8.46 -6.19
C LEU A 10 8.48 -8.50 -4.81
N ILE A 11 9.26 -8.36 -3.74
CA ILE A 11 8.73 -8.30 -2.37
C ILE A 11 7.79 -7.11 -2.22
N LEU A 12 8.17 -5.94 -2.75
CA LEU A 12 7.32 -4.76 -2.72
C LEU A 12 6.01 -5.00 -3.47
N LEU A 13 6.06 -5.57 -4.69
CA LEU A 13 4.86 -5.90 -5.47
C LEU A 13 3.92 -6.85 -4.73
N VAL A 14 4.47 -7.86 -4.04
CA VAL A 14 3.67 -8.79 -3.22
C VAL A 14 3.02 -8.06 -2.05
N ILE A 15 3.75 -7.19 -1.34
CA ILE A 15 3.18 -6.38 -0.24
C ILE A 15 2.06 -5.49 -0.76
N VAL A 16 2.26 -4.79 -1.88
CA VAL A 16 1.23 -3.95 -2.52
C VAL A 16 -0.02 -4.78 -2.83
N GLY A 17 0.16 -5.95 -3.46
CA GLY A 17 -0.94 -6.84 -3.84
C GLY A 17 -1.73 -7.35 -2.63
N ILE A 18 -1.04 -7.77 -1.57
CA ILE A 18 -1.67 -8.22 -0.33
C ILE A 18 -2.42 -7.06 0.35
N SER A 19 -1.82 -5.87 0.43
CA SER A 19 -2.49 -4.68 0.99
C SER A 19 -3.75 -4.31 0.22
N PHE A 20 -3.72 -4.41 -1.12
CA PHE A 20 -4.90 -4.18 -1.95
C PHE A 20 -5.98 -5.24 -1.72
N LEU A 21 -5.62 -6.52 -1.64
CA LEU A 21 -6.57 -7.60 -1.32
C LEU A 21 -7.22 -7.39 0.05
N LEU A 22 -6.45 -7.01 1.07
CA LEU A 22 -6.98 -6.70 2.40
C LEU A 22 -7.94 -5.51 2.36
N PHE A 23 -7.65 -4.49 1.56
CA PHE A 23 -8.57 -3.37 1.34
C PHE A 23 -9.89 -3.85 0.72
N VAL A 24 -9.83 -4.64 -0.34
CA VAL A 24 -11.02 -5.19 -1.01
C VAL A 24 -11.85 -6.05 -0.04
N VAL A 25 -11.22 -6.96 0.70
CA VAL A 25 -11.91 -7.80 1.70
C VAL A 25 -12.59 -6.95 2.78
N ARG A 26 -11.89 -5.93 3.29
CA ARG A 26 -12.44 -5.06 4.34
C ARG A 26 -13.60 -4.18 3.86
N MET A 27 -13.62 -3.81 2.58
CA MET A 27 -14.68 -2.94 2.06
C MET A 27 -15.87 -3.71 1.50
N ILE A 28 -15.65 -4.92 0.95
CA ILE A 28 -16.71 -5.72 0.30
C ILE A 28 -17.25 -6.80 1.24
N TRP A 29 -16.37 -7.54 1.92
CA TRP A 29 -16.75 -8.71 2.72
C TRP A 29 -17.08 -8.35 4.17
N PHE A 30 -16.37 -7.36 4.72
CA PHE A 30 -16.57 -6.89 6.10
C PHE A 30 -16.77 -5.38 6.17
N PRO A 31 -17.73 -4.81 5.42
CA PRO A 31 -18.00 -3.39 5.51
C PRO A 31 -18.32 -3.02 6.97
N PRO A 32 -17.79 -1.89 7.49
CA PRO A 32 -18.07 -1.46 8.86
C PRO A 32 -19.58 -1.42 9.12
N SER A 33 -20.00 -1.78 10.33
CA SER A 33 -21.41 -1.92 10.71
C SER A 33 -22.26 -0.67 10.42
N SER A 34 -21.64 0.51 10.40
CA SER A 34 -22.28 1.76 10.01
C SER A 34 -22.67 1.83 8.53
N MET A 35 -22.04 1.07 7.63
CA MET A 35 -22.35 1.04 6.19
C MET A 35 -23.65 0.29 5.87
N GLY A 36 -24.10 -0.62 6.73
CA GLY A 36 -25.31 -1.43 6.52
C GLY A 36 -26.62 -0.75 6.95
N MET A 37 -26.56 0.26 7.83
CA MET A 37 -27.73 1.03 8.28
C MET A 37 -27.67 2.44 7.69
N MET A 38 -28.37 2.67 6.57
CA MET A 38 -28.61 4.00 5.99
C MET A 38 -27.41 4.95 6.00
N MET A 39 -26.22 4.48 5.61
CA MET A 39 -25.08 5.36 5.44
C MET A 39 -25.27 6.14 4.15
N ASP A 40 -25.39 7.47 4.26
CA ASP A 40 -25.48 8.34 3.10
C ASP A 40 -24.29 8.08 2.15
N HIS A 41 -24.56 8.02 0.84
CA HIS A 41 -23.55 7.74 -0.18
C HIS A 41 -22.32 8.65 -0.04
N LYS A 42 -22.49 9.90 0.42
CA LYS A 42 -21.36 10.81 0.67
C LYS A 42 -20.44 10.34 1.79
N ILE A 43 -20.99 9.77 2.85
CA ILE A 43 -20.22 9.31 4.00
C ILE A 43 -19.50 8.00 3.64
N MET A 44 -20.14 7.13 2.87
CA MET A 44 -19.50 5.92 2.33
C MET A 44 -18.31 6.27 1.43
N PHE A 45 -18.50 7.23 0.50
CA PHE A 45 -17.42 7.71 -0.38
C PHE A 45 -16.28 8.34 0.43
N HIS A 46 -16.60 9.12 1.45
CA HIS A 46 -15.59 9.72 2.33
C HIS A 46 -14.74 8.65 3.01
N HIS A 47 -15.35 7.62 3.60
CA HIS A 47 -14.62 6.52 4.22
C HIS A 47 -13.80 5.71 3.21
N MET A 48 -14.37 5.36 2.05
CA MET A 48 -13.65 4.69 0.96
C MET A 48 -12.40 5.49 0.55
N SER A 49 -12.56 6.80 0.29
CA SER A 49 -11.47 7.69 -0.10
C SER A 49 -10.44 7.86 1.02
N PHE A 50 -10.87 7.89 2.27
CA PHE A 50 -9.98 8.01 3.42
C PHE A 50 -9.11 6.77 3.59
N TRP A 51 -9.71 5.58 3.58
CA TRP A 51 -9.00 4.30 3.67
C TRP A 51 -8.06 4.10 2.47
N PHE A 52 -8.52 4.42 1.26
CA PHE A 52 -7.68 4.37 0.07
C PHE A 52 -6.50 5.33 0.17
N GLY A 53 -6.75 6.58 0.60
CA GLY A 53 -5.72 7.58 0.83
C GLY A 53 -4.67 7.11 1.83
N GLN A 54 -5.08 6.57 2.97
CA GLN A 54 -4.15 6.02 3.97
C GLN A 54 -3.30 4.88 3.41
N MET A 55 -3.90 3.93 2.69
CA MET A 55 -3.17 2.83 2.05
C MET A 55 -2.19 3.34 0.99
N PHE A 56 -2.59 4.34 0.20
CA PHE A 56 -1.73 4.97 -0.79
C PHE A 56 -0.52 5.67 -0.16
N TRP A 57 -0.71 6.44 0.92
CA TRP A 57 0.38 7.08 1.64
C TRP A 57 1.36 6.08 2.27
N ILE A 58 0.84 5.01 2.88
CA ILE A 58 1.67 3.94 3.44
C ILE A 58 2.54 3.29 2.35
N LEU A 59 1.96 3.04 1.18
CA LEU A 59 2.67 2.52 0.01
C LEU A 59 3.78 3.47 -0.47
N LEU A 60 3.49 4.76 -0.57
CA LEU A 60 4.47 5.80 -0.94
C LEU A 60 5.65 5.84 0.02
N ILE A 61 5.38 5.78 1.33
CA ILE A 61 6.42 5.76 2.37
C ILE A 61 7.30 4.52 2.23
N LEU A 62 6.69 3.33 2.10
CA LEU A 62 7.42 2.08 1.88
C LEU A 62 8.32 2.14 0.65
N LEU A 63 7.79 2.67 -0.46
CA LEU A 63 8.52 2.81 -1.71
C LEU A 63 9.69 3.78 -1.58
N GLY A 64 9.49 4.90 -0.86
CA GLY A 64 10.55 5.85 -0.53
C GLY A 64 11.67 5.25 0.32
N ILE A 65 11.33 4.48 1.36
CA ILE A 65 12.31 3.78 2.21
C ILE A 65 13.15 2.80 1.36
N ILE A 66 12.51 2.02 0.49
CA ILE A 66 13.20 1.05 -0.35
C ILE A 66 14.13 1.74 -1.36
N LEU A 67 13.69 2.85 -1.97
CA LEU A 67 14.54 3.64 -2.85
C LEU A 67 15.76 4.20 -2.10
N LEU A 68 15.57 4.75 -0.90
CA LEU A 68 16.67 5.25 -0.07
C LEU A 68 17.68 4.14 0.28
N VAL A 69 17.19 2.99 0.74
CA VAL A 69 18.04 1.83 1.06
C VAL A 69 18.81 1.37 -0.18
N SER A 70 18.14 1.29 -1.34
CA SER A 70 18.75 0.91 -2.61
C SER A 70 19.85 1.90 -3.04
N MET A 71 19.59 3.22 -2.94
CA MET A 71 20.57 4.26 -3.25
C MET A 71 21.80 4.19 -2.34
N MET A 72 21.61 3.99 -1.03
CA MET A 72 22.72 3.83 -0.08
C MET A 72 23.57 2.60 -0.42
N TYR A 73 22.94 1.49 -0.78
CA TYR A 73 23.63 0.25 -1.13
C TYR A 73 24.39 0.37 -2.46
N LEU A 74 23.84 1.07 -3.45
CA LEU A 74 24.53 1.36 -4.72
C LEU A 74 25.73 2.31 -4.51
N LYS A 75 25.56 3.38 -3.72
CA LYS A 75 26.63 4.35 -3.44
C LYS A 75 27.82 3.69 -2.74
N LYS A 76 27.57 2.77 -1.80
CA LYS A 76 28.63 1.99 -1.12
C LYS A 76 29.38 1.04 -2.07
N ARG A 77 28.80 0.66 -3.20
CA ARG A 77 29.40 -0.27 -4.17
C ARG A 77 30.22 0.41 -5.27
N ASN A 78 30.02 1.72 -5.47
CA ASN A 78 30.74 2.54 -6.46
C ASN A 78 31.93 3.31 -5.84
N LYS A 79 32.16 3.13 -4.54
CA LYS A 79 33.39 3.51 -3.83
C LYS A 79 34.21 2.24 -3.60
#